data_AF-A0A1S8ACA8-F1
#
_entry.id   AF-A0A1S8ACA8-F1
#
_cell.length_a   1.000
_cell.length_b   1.000
_cell.length_c   1.000
_cell.angle_alpha   90.00
_cell.angle_beta   90.00
_cell.angle_gamma   90.00
#
_symmetry.space_group_name_H-M   'P 1'
#
loop_
_entity.id
_entity.type
_entity.pdbx_description
1 polymer ?
#
loop_
_entity_poly.entity_id
_entity_poly.type
_entity_poly.pdbx_seq_one_letter_code
_entity_poly.pdbx_strand_id
1 'polypeptide(L)'
;RTILSLGDFLQRLHTMKVLQIGGYSASLPYEKVENGMWVEIREAFHLEHILIRESSVTNNLVILRVKGCDHLVNLVPPSTSFQNLTNMVVSRCNNLKIVLTSLIAKTLVRLRYMKIKSCDRITEIVQGDDVVAKDEVITFRELKELKLVDLERLTSFCSGNCAFKFPSLERLVVDDCPDMKIFSEGKLSTPKLHKVERHGEACWAWKDDLNTTIQKLVSLPGMLAGVWSDDSGLQLEATTWFRKLLLPPSEKVIQSGVVARFVEFLTREDNPQLQLEAARALTNIASENTNVVIDGGAVPIFVKLLSSPSDDVREKAVWALGNIARSSPRDRDLVLSEKALIPLLAQLNKHAKPSMLRNATKTLSRFCQGKPEPPFDQVRPALPALAQLVHSNDNDVLRYACEALSCLSDGTNDKIQAVIEADVCPRLVKLLLHPLPFPFGLTPPLWTVRYIVKGDGFLTQCTGIAKEACRTISNITAGNREQIQVVIDAGVIGPLVDLLQNAEFFTKKEAARAISNAISGGTHEQIKYLVRKGCIKPLCDLLLYADPEIVTICLKGLENILKVGEAEMNTGTANRYFNHYARLVEAAEGFKKIEDLKRHDSNGICEKAVKILEIYWSCGVIGRGR
;
A
#
# COMPACT_ATOMS: atom_id res chain seq x y z
N ARG A 1 37.47 22.45 15.86
CA ARG A 1 36.12 23.08 15.80
C ARG A 1 35.17 22.10 15.12
N THR A 2 34.41 21.38 15.94
CA THR A 2 33.43 20.33 15.61
C THR A 2 32.44 20.81 14.55
N ILE A 3 32.18 20.00 13.53
CA ILE A 3 31.16 20.26 12.50
C ILE A 3 29.82 19.91 13.14
N LEU A 4 28.98 20.91 13.43
CA LEU A 4 27.68 20.74 14.09
C LEU A 4 26.51 20.67 13.08
N SER A 5 26.73 21.11 11.84
CA SER A 5 25.73 21.05 10.77
C SER A 5 26.36 21.04 9.37
N LEU A 6 25.60 20.62 8.35
CA LEU A 6 26.01 20.70 6.94
C LEU A 6 26.29 22.16 6.52
N GLY A 7 25.53 23.12 7.05
CA GLY A 7 25.74 24.54 6.81
C GLY A 7 27.11 25.02 7.28
N ASP A 8 27.55 24.63 8.49
CA ASP A 8 28.86 25.00 9.03
C ASP A 8 30.03 24.43 8.23
N PHE A 9 29.82 23.26 7.61
CA PHE A 9 30.78 22.64 6.70
C PHE A 9 30.89 23.43 5.40
N LEU A 10 29.75 23.71 4.74
CA LEU A 10 29.70 24.44 3.48
C LEU A 10 30.27 25.87 3.63
N GLN A 11 30.08 26.51 4.78
CA GLN A 11 30.61 27.85 5.03
C GLN A 11 32.14 27.95 4.98
N ARG A 12 32.88 26.85 5.21
CA ARG A 12 34.34 26.83 5.15
C ARG A 12 34.89 26.68 3.73
N LEU A 13 34.01 26.43 2.76
CA LEU A 13 34.36 26.07 1.38
C LEU A 13 34.19 27.27 0.44
N HIS A 14 34.98 28.33 0.66
CA HIS A 14 34.84 29.59 -0.08
C HIS A 14 35.16 29.49 -1.58
N THR A 15 35.90 28.46 -2.02
CA THR A 15 36.24 28.21 -3.44
C THR A 15 35.25 27.27 -4.15
N MET A 16 34.16 26.89 -3.48
CA MET A 16 33.14 26.01 -4.02
C MET A 16 32.41 26.67 -5.20
N LYS A 17 32.46 26.02 -6.37
CA LYS A 17 31.71 26.43 -7.56
C LYS A 17 30.56 25.48 -7.89
N VAL A 18 30.63 24.22 -7.45
CA VAL A 18 29.56 23.24 -7.69
C VAL A 18 29.15 22.58 -6.39
N LEU A 19 27.85 22.62 -6.11
CA LEU A 19 27.22 21.92 -5.00
C LEU A 19 26.19 20.93 -5.54
N GLN A 20 26.44 19.65 -5.28
CA GLN A 20 25.53 18.56 -5.61
C GLN A 20 25.10 17.82 -4.34
N ILE A 21 23.79 17.72 -4.11
CA ILE A 21 23.18 17.04 -2.98
C ILE A 21 22.24 15.96 -3.52
N GLY A 22 22.49 14.71 -3.17
CA GLY A 22 21.73 13.56 -3.62
C GLY A 22 21.30 12.66 -2.46
N GLY A 23 20.00 12.40 -2.30
CA GLY A 23 19.51 11.35 -1.40
C GLY A 23 19.78 9.97 -1.98
N TYR A 24 19.36 9.71 -3.21
CA TYR A 24 19.55 8.43 -3.87
C TYR A 24 20.87 8.38 -4.67
N SER A 25 21.54 7.22 -4.66
CA SER A 25 22.66 6.92 -5.57
C SER A 25 22.22 7.12 -7.02
N ALA A 26 22.58 8.25 -7.60
CA ALA A 26 22.42 8.50 -9.02
C ALA A 26 23.73 9.05 -9.56
N SER A 27 24.38 8.29 -10.43
CA SER A 27 25.44 8.81 -11.29
C SER A 27 24.85 9.86 -12.24
N LEU A 28 25.49 11.03 -12.30
CA LEU A 28 25.11 12.14 -13.17
C LEU A 28 26.34 12.66 -13.92
N PRO A 29 26.16 13.25 -15.12
CA PRO A 29 27.26 13.66 -15.98
C PRO A 29 28.14 14.72 -15.32
N TYR A 30 29.45 14.53 -15.45
CA TYR A 30 30.51 15.42 -14.99
C TYR A 30 30.57 16.66 -15.88
N GLU A 31 30.20 17.83 -15.34
CA GLU A 31 30.43 19.11 -16.01
C GLU A 31 31.77 19.67 -15.52
N LYS A 32 32.72 19.84 -16.44
CA LYS A 32 34.06 20.36 -16.14
C LYS A 32 33.94 21.87 -15.89
N VAL A 33 34.15 22.31 -14.64
CA VAL A 33 34.23 23.73 -14.29
C VAL A 33 35.71 24.10 -14.12
N GLU A 34 36.19 25.10 -14.84
CA GLU A 34 37.59 25.55 -14.73
C GLU A 34 37.86 26.16 -13.35
N ASN A 35 38.89 25.62 -12.67
CA ASN A 35 39.48 26.13 -11.43
C ASN A 35 38.45 26.40 -10.31
N GLY A 36 37.66 25.39 -9.92
CA GLY A 36 36.71 25.49 -8.81
C GLY A 36 36.52 24.17 -8.08
N MET A 37 36.15 24.24 -6.81
CA MET A 37 35.93 23.05 -5.99
C MET A 37 34.53 22.49 -6.22
N TRP A 38 34.47 21.18 -6.45
CA TRP A 38 33.24 20.39 -6.59
C TRP A 38 32.93 19.67 -5.29
N VAL A 39 31.71 19.87 -4.76
CA VAL A 39 31.25 19.22 -3.52
C VAL A 39 30.05 18.36 -3.84
N GLU A 40 30.16 17.06 -3.58
CA GLU A 40 29.06 16.10 -3.69
C GLU A 40 28.72 15.54 -2.30
N ILE A 41 27.45 15.65 -1.91
CA ILE A 41 26.90 15.10 -0.68
C ILE A 41 25.90 14.01 -1.08
N ARG A 42 26.14 12.79 -0.60
CA ARG A 42 25.31 11.60 -0.86
C ARG A 42 24.52 11.23 0.40
N GLU A 43 23.43 10.48 0.23
CA GLU A 43 22.59 9.95 1.31
C GLU A 43 21.92 11.03 2.19
N ALA A 44 21.66 12.20 1.61
CA ALA A 44 21.05 13.35 2.30
C ALA A 44 19.50 13.25 2.44
N PHE A 45 18.97 12.07 2.80
CA PHE A 45 17.52 11.81 2.85
C PHE A 45 16.78 12.69 3.87
N HIS A 46 17.35 12.83 5.07
CA HIS A 46 16.75 13.57 6.19
C HIS A 46 17.11 15.06 6.20
N LEU A 47 17.64 15.59 5.09
CA LEU A 47 18.06 17.00 5.04
C LEU A 47 16.85 17.93 4.96
N GLU A 48 16.56 18.64 6.04
CA GLU A 48 15.45 19.61 6.08
C GLU A 48 15.81 20.98 5.49
N HIS A 49 17.09 21.38 5.58
CA HIS A 49 17.63 22.66 5.10
C HIS A 49 19.06 22.52 4.57
N ILE A 50 19.38 23.11 3.40
CA ILE A 50 20.75 23.14 2.87
C ILE A 50 21.61 24.14 3.67
N LEU A 51 21.04 25.32 3.96
CA LEU A 51 21.65 26.37 4.76
C LEU A 51 20.66 26.82 5.84
N ILE A 52 21.12 26.86 7.09
CA ILE A 52 20.31 27.32 8.24
C ILE A 52 20.44 28.84 8.42
N ARG A 53 21.53 29.44 7.93
CA ARG A 53 21.82 30.88 8.02
C ARG A 53 22.35 31.40 6.70
N GLU A 54 22.22 32.71 6.49
CA GLU A 54 22.77 33.40 5.32
C GLU A 54 24.27 33.13 5.18
N SER A 55 24.72 32.98 3.94
CA SER A 55 26.12 32.75 3.63
C SER A 55 26.50 33.37 2.29
N SER A 56 27.66 34.02 2.23
CA SER A 56 28.22 34.53 0.98
C SER A 56 28.76 33.43 0.07
N VAL A 57 28.90 32.19 0.56
CA VAL A 57 29.41 31.06 -0.23
C VAL A 57 28.49 30.74 -1.42
N THR A 58 27.19 30.98 -1.30
CA THR A 58 26.23 30.78 -2.41
C THR A 58 26.47 31.72 -3.59
N ASN A 59 27.11 32.87 -3.38
CA ASN A 59 27.45 33.79 -4.48
C ASN A 59 28.55 33.22 -5.39
N ASN A 60 29.39 32.32 -4.89
CA ASN A 60 30.46 31.68 -5.68
C ASN A 60 29.96 30.46 -6.46
N LEU A 61 28.77 29.96 -6.14
CA LEU A 61 28.19 28.80 -6.79
C LEU A 61 27.82 29.11 -8.24
N VAL A 62 28.27 28.25 -9.13
CA VAL A 62 27.99 28.25 -10.57
C VAL A 62 26.94 27.19 -10.89
N ILE A 63 26.96 26.04 -10.19
CA ILE A 63 26.03 24.93 -10.39
C ILE A 63 25.46 24.48 -9.04
N LEU A 64 24.13 24.39 -8.95
CA LEU A 64 23.39 23.82 -7.82
C LEU A 64 22.52 22.66 -8.29
N ARG A 65 22.74 21.47 -7.73
CA ARG A 65 21.96 20.26 -8.05
C ARG A 65 21.46 19.63 -6.76
N VAL A 66 20.15 19.50 -6.61
CA VAL A 66 19.51 18.89 -5.44
C VAL A 66 18.58 17.79 -5.93
N LYS A 67 18.81 16.55 -5.49
CA LYS A 67 18.04 15.39 -5.97
C LYS A 67 17.68 14.44 -4.82
N GLY A 68 16.42 13.99 -4.75
CA GLY A 68 16.03 12.94 -3.81
C GLY A 68 16.05 13.37 -2.33
N CYS A 69 15.85 14.66 -2.06
CA CYS A 69 15.85 15.20 -0.69
C CYS A 69 14.40 15.38 -0.23
N ASP A 70 13.75 14.28 0.12
CA ASP A 70 12.30 14.25 0.34
C ASP A 70 11.86 15.01 1.60
N HIS A 71 12.75 15.23 2.57
CA HIS A 71 12.48 16.02 3.79
C HIS A 71 12.81 17.52 3.65
N LEU A 72 13.40 17.95 2.53
CA LEU A 72 13.81 19.34 2.34
C LEU A 72 12.59 20.25 2.21
N VAL A 73 12.46 21.24 3.09
CA VAL A 73 11.30 22.15 3.09
C VAL A 73 11.57 23.41 2.26
N ASN A 74 12.80 23.94 2.35
CA ASN A 74 13.27 25.14 1.65
C ASN A 74 14.69 24.92 1.12
N LEU A 75 15.01 25.43 -0.07
CA LEU A 75 16.36 25.33 -0.62
C LEU A 75 17.38 26.14 0.20
N VAL A 76 17.10 27.40 0.45
CA VAL A 76 17.98 28.32 1.19
C VAL A 76 17.15 29.36 1.96
N PRO A 77 17.73 30.09 2.93
CA PRO A 77 17.07 31.20 3.59
C PRO A 77 16.58 32.27 2.60
N PRO A 78 15.43 32.94 2.84
CA PRO A 78 14.76 33.87 1.91
C PRO A 78 15.60 35.03 1.36
N SER A 79 16.63 35.45 2.10
CA SER A 79 17.53 36.58 1.83
C SER A 79 18.84 36.18 1.17
N THR A 80 19.00 34.89 0.82
CA THR A 80 20.23 34.36 0.21
C THR A 80 20.42 34.88 -1.21
N SER A 81 21.66 35.12 -1.62
CA SER A 81 21.99 35.61 -2.97
C SER A 81 22.76 34.56 -3.78
N PHE A 82 22.50 34.51 -5.08
CA PHE A 82 23.13 33.62 -6.06
C PHE A 82 23.65 34.41 -7.27
N GLN A 83 24.70 35.20 -7.09
CA GLN A 83 25.21 36.10 -8.13
C GLN A 83 25.83 35.39 -9.35
N ASN A 84 26.48 34.24 -9.16
CA ASN A 84 27.21 33.54 -10.23
C ASN A 84 26.54 32.25 -10.72
N LEU A 85 25.33 31.95 -10.24
CA LEU A 85 24.68 30.69 -10.54
C LEU A 85 24.22 30.66 -12.00
N THR A 86 24.65 29.63 -12.72
CA THR A 86 24.34 29.41 -14.13
C THR A 86 23.38 28.23 -14.33
N ASN A 87 23.51 27.18 -13.53
CA ASN A 87 22.70 25.96 -13.67
C ASN A 87 22.05 25.59 -12.33
N MET A 88 20.73 25.46 -12.32
CA MET A 88 19.96 25.01 -11.16
C MET A 88 19.12 23.78 -11.54
N VAL A 89 19.28 22.69 -10.79
CA VAL A 89 18.48 21.46 -10.96
C VAL A 89 17.94 21.00 -9.62
N VAL A 90 16.63 20.87 -9.52
CA VAL A 90 15.93 20.33 -8.35
C VAL A 90 15.08 19.16 -8.82
N SER A 91 15.19 17.98 -8.19
CA SER A 91 14.38 16.85 -8.60
C SER A 91 14.05 15.87 -7.47
N ARG A 92 12.83 15.34 -7.40
CA ARG A 92 12.43 14.38 -6.35
C ARG A 92 12.68 14.95 -4.95
N CYS A 93 12.11 16.12 -4.68
CA CYS A 93 12.17 16.78 -3.38
C CYS A 93 10.74 17.04 -2.91
N ASN A 94 10.06 15.99 -2.45
CA ASN A 94 8.60 16.01 -2.37
C ASN A 94 8.04 16.95 -1.29
N ASN A 95 8.77 17.22 -0.20
CA ASN A 95 8.33 18.20 0.80
C ASN A 95 8.75 19.65 0.52
N LEU A 96 9.48 19.91 -0.57
CA LEU A 96 9.93 21.26 -0.90
C LEU A 96 8.72 22.12 -1.24
N LYS A 97 8.52 23.18 -0.45
CA LYS A 97 7.41 24.12 -0.65
C LYS A 97 7.85 25.34 -1.47
N ILE A 98 9.02 25.88 -1.13
CA ILE A 98 9.55 27.12 -1.72
C ILE A 98 10.85 26.80 -2.44
N VAL A 99 10.87 27.03 -3.76
CA VAL A 99 12.10 26.93 -4.55
C VAL A 99 12.87 28.24 -4.47
N LEU A 100 12.22 29.35 -4.80
CA LEU A 100 12.80 30.70 -4.81
C LEU A 100 11.83 31.68 -4.17
N THR A 101 12.36 32.69 -3.50
CA THR A 101 11.63 33.93 -3.18
C THR A 101 11.88 34.97 -4.26
N SER A 102 11.02 35.99 -4.35
CA SER A 102 11.20 37.12 -5.27
C SER A 102 12.58 37.78 -5.12
N LEU A 103 13.09 37.88 -3.89
CA LEU A 103 14.42 38.42 -3.57
C LEU A 103 15.54 37.55 -4.15
N ILE A 104 15.49 36.23 -3.97
CA ILE A 104 16.48 35.30 -4.54
C ILE A 104 16.44 35.37 -6.07
N ALA A 105 15.23 35.38 -6.65
CA ALA A 105 15.03 35.39 -8.10
C ALA A 105 15.69 36.60 -8.78
N LYS A 106 15.73 37.77 -8.12
CA LYS A 106 16.45 38.96 -8.63
C LYS A 106 17.95 38.77 -8.76
N THR A 107 18.54 37.92 -7.92
CA THR A 107 20.00 37.71 -7.91
C THR A 107 20.46 36.77 -9.03
N LEU A 108 19.55 35.97 -9.59
CA LEU A 108 19.79 34.94 -10.60
C LEU A 108 19.97 35.48 -12.04
N VAL A 109 20.69 36.60 -12.19
CA VAL A 109 20.86 37.28 -13.48
C VAL A 109 21.72 36.49 -14.48
N ARG A 110 22.62 35.63 -13.99
CA ARG A 110 23.51 34.76 -14.79
C ARG A 110 22.96 33.35 -15.03
N LEU A 111 21.76 33.05 -14.54
CA LEU A 111 21.17 31.73 -14.67
C LEU A 111 20.85 31.44 -16.13
N ARG A 112 21.34 30.32 -16.66
CA ARG A 112 21.19 29.87 -18.06
C ARG A 112 20.26 28.68 -18.20
N TYR A 113 20.26 27.80 -17.20
CA TYR A 113 19.45 26.58 -17.19
C TYR A 113 18.77 26.37 -15.83
N MET A 114 17.46 26.17 -15.85
CA MET A 114 16.67 25.79 -14.67
C MET A 114 15.83 24.56 -14.98
N LYS A 115 15.93 23.53 -14.13
CA LYS A 115 15.07 22.34 -14.20
C LYS A 115 14.53 21.97 -12.83
N ILE A 116 13.21 21.86 -12.74
CA ILE A 116 12.48 21.42 -11.55
C ILE A 116 11.62 20.23 -11.96
N LYS A 117 11.80 19.09 -11.30
CA LYS A 117 11.17 17.83 -11.73
C LYS A 117 10.68 16.95 -10.58
N SER A 118 9.47 16.39 -10.67
CA SER A 118 8.94 15.40 -9.71
C SER A 118 9.02 15.94 -8.27
N CYS A 119 8.35 17.05 -7.98
CA CYS A 119 8.32 17.68 -6.66
C CYS A 119 6.89 18.05 -6.27
N ASP A 120 6.28 17.25 -5.40
CA ASP A 120 4.82 17.21 -5.26
C ASP A 120 4.20 18.40 -4.51
N ARG A 121 4.93 19.02 -3.57
CA ARG A 121 4.37 20.11 -2.72
C ARG A 121 4.61 21.53 -3.23
N ILE A 122 5.29 21.69 -4.36
CA ILE A 122 5.56 23.00 -4.94
C ILE A 122 4.27 23.53 -5.58
N THR A 123 3.74 24.62 -5.04
CA THR A 123 2.57 25.31 -5.62
C THR A 123 2.98 26.45 -6.55
N GLU A 124 4.13 27.07 -6.29
CA GLU A 124 4.71 28.14 -7.10
C GLU A 124 6.24 28.01 -7.12
N ILE A 125 6.88 28.43 -8.21
CA ILE A 125 8.35 28.37 -8.33
C ILE A 125 9.00 29.56 -7.61
N VAL A 126 8.42 30.74 -7.78
CA VAL A 126 8.86 31.98 -7.16
C VAL A 126 7.76 32.50 -6.25
N GLN A 127 8.00 32.46 -4.95
CA GLN A 127 7.11 33.05 -3.95
C GLN A 127 7.24 34.57 -3.95
N GLY A 128 6.11 35.26 -4.13
CA GLY A 128 5.99 36.71 -3.98
C GLY A 128 6.00 37.12 -2.50
N ASP A 129 6.64 38.25 -2.17
CA ASP A 129 6.54 38.85 -0.83
C ASP A 129 5.42 39.90 -0.83
N ASP A 130 4.45 39.79 0.09
CA ASP A 130 3.33 40.74 0.24
C ASP A 130 3.79 42.19 0.57
N VAL A 131 5.06 42.35 0.99
CA VAL A 131 5.62 43.62 1.50
C VAL A 131 6.34 44.43 0.41
N VAL A 132 6.68 43.83 -0.74
CA VAL A 132 7.53 44.48 -1.74
C VAL A 132 6.73 44.83 -3.01
N ALA A 133 6.39 46.12 -3.07
CA ALA A 133 5.97 46.96 -4.21
C ALA A 133 5.41 46.28 -5.48
N LYS A 134 4.17 46.69 -5.80
CA LYS A 134 3.36 46.43 -7.01
C LYS A 134 4.03 46.72 -8.39
N ASP A 135 5.32 47.00 -8.47
CA ASP A 135 6.01 47.44 -9.69
C ASP A 135 7.40 46.82 -9.93
N GLU A 136 7.83 45.81 -9.15
CA GLU A 136 9.17 45.24 -9.33
C GLU A 136 9.27 44.28 -10.53
N VAL A 137 10.32 44.52 -11.34
CA VAL A 137 10.62 43.73 -12.54
C VAL A 137 11.75 42.74 -12.25
N ILE A 138 11.45 41.46 -12.25
CA ILE A 138 12.43 40.37 -12.13
C ILE A 138 12.89 39.98 -13.54
N THR A 139 14.20 40.09 -13.80
CA THR A 139 14.77 39.81 -15.13
C THR A 139 15.74 38.64 -15.09
N PHE A 140 15.37 37.53 -15.70
CA PHE A 140 16.25 36.38 -15.95
C PHE A 140 17.02 36.61 -17.26
N ARG A 141 18.10 37.40 -17.20
CA ARG A 141 18.79 37.94 -18.39
C ARG A 141 19.39 36.87 -19.29
N GLU A 142 20.05 35.85 -18.70
CA GLU A 142 20.77 34.82 -19.46
C GLU A 142 20.04 33.48 -19.56
N LEU A 143 18.80 33.36 -19.03
CA LEU A 143 18.10 32.08 -18.98
C LEU A 143 17.69 31.65 -20.38
N LYS A 144 18.28 30.54 -20.87
CA LYS A 144 18.04 29.99 -22.20
C LYS A 144 17.02 28.86 -22.18
N GLU A 145 17.02 28.06 -21.13
CA GLU A 145 16.18 26.87 -21.03
C GLU A 145 15.59 26.72 -19.62
N LEU A 146 14.26 26.60 -19.56
CA LEU A 146 13.47 26.35 -18.35
C LEU A 146 12.66 25.06 -18.52
N LYS A 147 12.77 24.14 -17.56
CA LYS A 147 12.02 22.88 -17.56
C LYS A 147 11.26 22.69 -16.26
N LEU A 148 9.94 22.61 -16.38
CA LEU A 148 9.00 22.26 -15.33
C LEU A 148 8.35 20.94 -15.73
N VAL A 149 8.66 19.87 -15.02
CA VAL A 149 8.24 18.52 -15.41
C VAL A 149 7.68 17.78 -14.22
N ASP A 150 6.51 17.16 -14.33
CA ASP A 150 5.96 16.28 -13.29
C ASP A 150 5.81 17.05 -11.95
N LEU A 151 5.01 18.12 -11.97
CA LEU A 151 4.76 19.00 -10.81
C LEU A 151 3.25 19.08 -10.57
N GLU A 152 2.72 18.13 -9.80
CA GLU A 152 1.28 17.91 -9.64
C GLU A 152 0.52 19.14 -9.13
N ARG A 153 1.04 19.82 -8.10
CA ARG A 153 0.36 20.92 -7.40
C ARG A 153 0.74 22.32 -7.89
N LEU A 154 1.57 22.42 -8.93
CA LEU A 154 2.07 23.71 -9.41
C LEU A 154 0.92 24.47 -10.07
N THR A 155 0.54 25.62 -9.51
CA THR A 155 -0.56 26.46 -10.04
C THR A 155 -0.07 27.54 -10.99
N SER A 156 1.12 28.10 -10.73
CA SER A 156 1.79 29.10 -11.58
C SER A 156 3.30 29.14 -11.33
N PHE A 157 4.06 29.81 -12.19
CA PHE A 157 5.48 30.10 -11.94
C PHE A 157 5.64 31.09 -10.77
N CYS A 158 4.73 32.06 -10.67
CA CYS A 158 4.62 33.01 -9.56
C CYS A 158 3.17 33.48 -9.45
N SER A 159 2.58 33.47 -8.25
CA SER A 159 1.23 34.04 -8.02
C SER A 159 1.25 35.51 -7.62
N GLY A 160 2.42 36.09 -7.30
CA GLY A 160 2.56 37.52 -7.08
C GLY A 160 2.42 38.32 -8.38
N ASN A 161 1.96 39.57 -8.28
CA ASN A 161 1.89 40.51 -9.42
C ASN A 161 3.27 41.07 -9.81
N CYS A 162 4.31 40.22 -9.81
CA CYS A 162 5.66 40.58 -10.22
C CYS A 162 5.77 40.56 -11.75
N ALA A 163 6.42 41.56 -12.33
CA ALA A 163 6.68 41.57 -13.76
C ALA A 163 7.93 40.74 -14.08
N PHE A 164 7.84 39.78 -14.99
CA PHE A 164 8.96 38.92 -15.38
C PHE A 164 9.43 39.18 -16.81
N LYS A 165 10.75 39.31 -16.98
CA LYS A 165 11.40 39.43 -18.29
C LYS A 165 12.38 38.27 -18.50
N PHE A 166 12.20 37.56 -19.60
CA PHE A 166 13.05 36.45 -20.05
C PHE A 166 13.63 36.76 -21.46
N PRO A 167 14.56 37.72 -21.59
CA PRO A 167 15.05 38.19 -22.89
C PRO A 167 15.82 37.14 -23.71
N SER A 168 16.33 36.09 -23.06
CA SER A 168 17.16 35.05 -23.70
C SER A 168 16.52 33.67 -23.73
N LEU A 169 15.27 33.52 -23.29
CA LEU A 169 14.63 32.21 -23.15
C LEU A 169 14.23 31.67 -24.53
N GLU A 170 14.92 30.62 -24.95
CA GLU A 170 14.76 29.97 -26.25
C GLU A 170 13.88 28.71 -26.14
N ARG A 171 13.93 28.03 -24.99
CA ARG A 171 13.24 26.76 -24.77
C ARG A 171 12.54 26.73 -23.41
N LEU A 172 11.23 26.54 -23.44
CA LEU A 172 10.42 26.27 -22.25
C LEU A 172 9.80 24.89 -22.38
N VAL A 173 10.04 24.02 -21.40
CA VAL A 173 9.36 22.72 -21.29
C VAL A 173 8.42 22.76 -20.10
N VAL A 174 7.12 22.57 -20.35
CA VAL A 174 6.11 22.37 -19.30
C VAL A 174 5.41 21.06 -19.59
N ASP A 175 5.65 20.07 -18.75
CA ASP A 175 5.14 18.72 -18.95
C ASP A 175 4.63 18.12 -17.64
N ASP A 176 3.51 17.42 -17.67
CA ASP A 176 2.88 16.84 -16.47
C ASP A 176 2.74 17.84 -15.28
N CYS A 177 2.19 19.04 -15.55
CA CYS A 177 1.84 20.06 -14.54
C CYS A 177 0.32 20.38 -14.58
N PRO A 178 -0.55 19.54 -14.01
CA PRO A 178 -2.00 19.59 -14.23
C PRO A 178 -2.72 20.77 -13.57
N ASP A 179 -2.21 21.27 -12.44
CA ASP A 179 -2.83 22.42 -11.74
C ASP A 179 -2.43 23.78 -12.33
N MET A 180 -1.49 23.80 -13.28
CA MET A 180 -0.88 25.04 -13.77
C MET A 180 -1.83 25.75 -14.74
N LYS A 181 -2.43 26.85 -14.29
CA LYS A 181 -3.42 27.59 -15.09
C LYS A 181 -2.81 28.71 -15.91
N ILE A 182 -1.80 29.37 -15.35
CA ILE A 182 -1.11 30.51 -15.96
C ILE A 182 0.38 30.40 -15.63
N PHE A 183 1.21 31.08 -16.39
CA PHE A 183 2.61 31.24 -16.02
C PHE A 183 2.77 32.24 -14.88
N SER A 184 2.24 33.46 -15.03
CA SER A 184 2.34 34.52 -14.01
C SER A 184 1.20 35.52 -14.16
N GLU A 185 0.75 36.12 -13.06
CA GLU A 185 -0.27 37.18 -13.08
C GLU A 185 0.29 38.53 -13.56
N GLY A 186 1.54 38.84 -13.20
CA GLY A 186 2.20 40.07 -13.62
C GLY A 186 2.63 40.09 -15.10
N LYS A 187 3.10 41.26 -15.56
CA LYS A 187 3.51 41.46 -16.97
C LYS A 187 4.63 40.50 -17.36
N LEU A 188 4.43 39.76 -18.44
CA LEU A 188 5.39 38.80 -18.99
C LEU A 188 6.01 39.30 -20.29
N SER A 189 7.33 39.15 -20.44
CA SER A 189 8.04 39.44 -21.68
C SER A 189 9.02 38.30 -22.01
N THR A 190 8.76 37.59 -23.11
CA THR A 190 9.54 36.44 -23.57
C THR A 190 9.87 36.58 -25.07
N PRO A 191 10.69 37.55 -25.49
CA PRO A 191 10.83 37.94 -26.90
C PRO A 191 11.43 36.87 -27.82
N LYS A 192 12.19 35.91 -27.28
CA LYS A 192 12.81 34.81 -28.04
C LYS A 192 12.07 33.48 -27.95
N LEU A 193 11.01 33.42 -27.14
CA LEU A 193 10.27 32.19 -26.94
C LEU A 193 9.19 32.09 -28.02
N HIS A 194 9.31 31.09 -28.88
CA HIS A 194 8.39 30.86 -30.01
C HIS A 194 7.67 29.52 -29.93
N LYS A 195 7.95 28.70 -28.91
CA LYS A 195 7.32 27.40 -28.67
C LYS A 195 7.42 26.99 -27.20
N VAL A 196 6.45 26.20 -26.75
CA VAL A 196 6.48 25.51 -25.46
C VAL A 196 6.48 24.01 -25.75
N GLU A 197 7.51 23.31 -25.29
CA GLU A 197 7.72 21.89 -25.57
C GLU A 197 7.22 21.00 -24.42
N ARG A 198 6.90 19.74 -24.73
CA ARG A 198 6.69 18.67 -23.76
C ARG A 198 7.88 17.72 -23.76
N HIS A 199 8.14 17.03 -22.65
CA HIS A 199 9.39 16.29 -22.47
C HIS A 199 9.42 15.02 -23.33
N GLY A 200 10.05 15.10 -24.50
CA GLY A 200 10.22 13.95 -25.41
C GLY A 200 9.57 14.13 -26.78
N GLU A 201 8.93 15.28 -27.03
CA GLU A 201 8.25 15.57 -28.30
C GLU A 201 8.90 16.74 -29.03
N ALA A 202 8.87 16.70 -30.37
CA ALA A 202 9.68 17.58 -31.22
C ALA A 202 9.09 19.00 -31.40
N CYS A 203 7.79 19.21 -31.22
CA CYS A 203 7.13 20.49 -31.50
C CYS A 203 5.78 20.57 -30.76
N TRP A 204 5.44 21.72 -30.15
CA TRP A 204 4.06 22.25 -30.05
C TRP A 204 3.96 23.75 -29.72
N ALA A 205 2.76 24.24 -30.06
CA ALA A 205 2.03 25.49 -29.83
C ALA A 205 2.70 26.70 -29.17
N TRP A 206 2.64 27.82 -29.91
CA TRP A 206 2.62 29.17 -29.37
C TRP A 206 1.33 29.84 -29.83
N LYS A 207 0.52 30.39 -28.92
CA LYS A 207 -0.64 31.19 -29.29
C LYS A 207 -0.66 32.49 -28.50
N ASP A 208 -0.46 33.59 -29.21
CA ASP A 208 -0.54 34.98 -28.75
C ASP A 208 0.44 35.30 -27.60
N ASP A 209 0.19 34.77 -26.41
CA ASP A 209 0.99 34.93 -25.19
C ASP A 209 1.18 33.61 -24.41
N LEU A 210 2.14 33.62 -23.49
CA LEU A 210 2.54 32.44 -22.72
C LEU A 210 1.43 31.93 -21.77
N ASN A 211 0.63 32.82 -21.16
CA ASN A 211 -0.44 32.41 -20.26
C ASN A 211 -1.56 31.72 -21.03
N THR A 212 -1.97 32.27 -22.17
CA THR A 212 -2.99 31.68 -23.06
C THR A 212 -2.54 30.31 -23.58
N THR A 213 -1.25 30.17 -23.89
CA THR A 213 -0.66 28.89 -24.32
C THR A 213 -0.73 27.84 -23.21
N ILE A 214 -0.43 28.20 -21.95
CA ILE A 214 -0.56 27.30 -20.78
C ILE A 214 -2.01 26.92 -20.48
N GLN A 215 -2.94 27.88 -20.53
CA GLN A 215 -4.37 27.58 -20.31
C GLN A 215 -4.91 26.52 -21.27
N LYS A 216 -4.52 26.58 -22.55
CA LYS A 216 -4.93 25.59 -23.54
C LYS A 216 -4.33 24.21 -23.31
N LEU A 217 -3.08 24.15 -22.83
CA LEU A 217 -2.40 22.90 -22.50
C LEU A 217 -3.11 22.14 -21.36
N VAL A 218 -3.96 22.81 -20.58
CA VAL A 218 -4.61 22.30 -19.35
C VAL A 218 -6.15 22.33 -19.41
N SER A 219 -6.77 22.76 -20.53
CA SER A 219 -8.23 22.99 -20.56
C SER A 219 -9.08 21.72 -20.81
N LEU A 220 -9.99 21.43 -19.86
CA LEU A 220 -10.98 20.33 -19.92
C LEU A 220 -11.89 20.35 -21.17
N PRO A 221 -12.33 21.50 -21.72
CA PRO A 221 -13.10 21.53 -22.97
C PRO A 221 -12.33 21.01 -24.19
N GLY A 222 -11.01 21.24 -24.27
CA GLY A 222 -10.16 20.72 -25.34
C GLY A 222 -10.00 19.20 -25.27
N MET A 223 -9.87 18.67 -24.05
CA MET A 223 -9.82 17.22 -23.81
C MET A 223 -11.15 16.54 -24.18
N LEU A 224 -12.28 17.15 -23.82
CA LEU A 224 -13.60 16.65 -24.22
C LEU A 224 -13.74 16.61 -25.74
N ALA A 225 -13.35 17.67 -26.44
CA ALA A 225 -13.37 17.68 -27.90
C ALA A 225 -12.51 16.57 -28.51
N GLY A 226 -11.35 16.25 -27.91
CA GLY A 226 -10.50 15.14 -28.36
C GLY A 226 -11.15 13.76 -28.16
N VAL A 227 -11.78 13.50 -27.01
CA VAL A 227 -12.50 12.25 -26.72
C VAL A 227 -13.71 12.06 -27.65
N TRP A 228 -14.39 13.14 -28.02
CA TRP A 228 -15.54 13.11 -28.93
C TRP A 228 -15.16 13.26 -30.41
N SER A 229 -13.87 13.41 -30.73
CA SER A 229 -13.41 13.46 -32.13
C SER A 229 -13.50 12.08 -32.80
N ASP A 230 -13.44 12.04 -34.12
CA ASP A 230 -13.34 10.80 -34.90
C ASP A 230 -11.87 10.38 -35.16
N ASP A 231 -10.90 11.23 -34.80
CA ASP A 231 -9.48 10.96 -35.00
C ASP A 231 -8.94 10.07 -33.88
N SER A 232 -8.40 8.92 -34.27
CA SER A 232 -7.90 7.93 -33.29
C SER A 232 -6.70 8.42 -32.49
N GLY A 233 -5.89 9.34 -33.02
CA GLY A 233 -4.75 9.92 -32.30
C GLY A 233 -5.22 10.89 -31.22
N LEU A 234 -6.15 11.78 -31.57
CA LEU A 234 -6.78 12.73 -30.63
C LEU A 234 -7.58 12.01 -29.54
N GLN A 235 -8.31 10.94 -29.88
CA GLN A 235 -9.01 10.10 -28.90
C GLN A 235 -8.04 9.50 -27.88
N LEU A 236 -6.91 8.95 -28.34
CA LEU A 236 -5.90 8.35 -27.48
C LEU A 236 -5.22 9.39 -26.58
N GLU A 237 -4.81 10.52 -27.15
CA GLU A 237 -4.17 11.60 -26.41
C GLU A 237 -5.11 12.14 -25.33
N ALA A 238 -6.34 12.47 -25.69
CA ALA A 238 -7.32 13.00 -24.76
C ALA A 238 -7.68 12.00 -23.64
N THR A 239 -7.82 10.71 -23.97
CA THR A 239 -8.07 9.65 -22.98
C THR A 239 -6.90 9.48 -22.02
N THR A 240 -5.67 9.57 -22.52
CA THR A 240 -4.44 9.53 -21.70
C THR A 240 -4.41 10.70 -20.72
N TRP A 241 -4.78 11.90 -21.18
CA TRP A 241 -4.88 13.08 -20.32
C TRP A 241 -5.98 12.96 -19.28
N PHE A 242 -7.15 12.43 -19.65
CA PHE A 242 -8.21 12.16 -18.68
C PHE A 242 -7.74 11.21 -17.59
N ARG A 243 -7.08 10.10 -17.94
CA ARG A 243 -6.50 9.17 -16.96
C ARG A 243 -5.55 9.88 -15.98
N LYS A 244 -4.68 10.77 -16.48
CA LYS A 244 -3.71 11.52 -15.65
C LYS A 244 -4.40 12.53 -14.73
N LEU A 245 -5.45 13.20 -15.19
CA LEU A 245 -6.20 14.21 -14.42
C LEU A 245 -7.11 13.58 -13.34
N LEU A 246 -7.50 12.32 -13.50
CA LEU A 246 -8.45 11.60 -12.63
C LEU A 246 -7.86 11.17 -11.26
N LEU A 247 -6.87 11.88 -10.72
CA LEU A 247 -6.29 11.61 -9.40
C LEU A 247 -6.41 12.84 -8.48
N PRO A 248 -7.47 12.94 -7.64
CA PRO A 248 -8.70 12.12 -7.61
C PRO A 248 -9.72 12.53 -8.69
N PRO A 249 -10.68 11.64 -9.06
CA PRO A 249 -11.70 11.94 -10.07
C PRO A 249 -12.56 13.14 -9.65
N SER A 250 -12.38 14.30 -10.27
CA SER A 250 -13.30 15.42 -10.00
C SER A 250 -14.70 15.08 -10.53
N GLU A 251 -15.73 15.31 -9.71
CA GLU A 251 -17.15 15.05 -10.04
C GLU A 251 -17.58 15.72 -11.36
N LYS A 252 -16.94 16.85 -11.70
CA LYS A 252 -17.09 17.57 -12.98
C LYS A 252 -16.75 16.72 -14.21
N VAL A 253 -15.75 15.84 -14.12
CA VAL A 253 -15.37 14.94 -15.22
C VAL A 253 -16.44 13.87 -15.42
N ILE A 254 -16.97 13.31 -14.33
CA ILE A 254 -18.05 12.30 -14.41
C ILE A 254 -19.30 12.90 -15.06
N GLN A 255 -19.68 14.13 -14.66
CA GLN A 255 -20.85 14.84 -15.21
C GLN A 255 -20.72 15.21 -16.69
N SER A 256 -19.52 15.13 -17.28
CA SER A 256 -19.28 15.45 -18.69
C SER A 256 -19.61 14.33 -19.69
N GLY A 257 -20.08 13.17 -19.20
CA GLY A 257 -20.51 12.04 -20.04
C GLY A 257 -19.37 11.20 -20.65
N VAL A 258 -18.11 11.48 -20.30
CA VAL A 258 -16.94 10.77 -20.84
C VAL A 258 -16.91 9.28 -20.49
N VAL A 259 -17.58 8.85 -19.41
CA VAL A 259 -17.60 7.44 -18.99
C VAL A 259 -18.23 6.56 -20.06
N ALA A 260 -19.37 6.97 -20.62
CA ALA A 260 -20.02 6.23 -21.70
C ALA A 260 -19.10 6.10 -22.93
N ARG A 261 -18.36 7.18 -23.25
CA ARG A 261 -17.41 7.18 -24.37
C ARG A 261 -16.18 6.30 -24.10
N PHE A 262 -15.66 6.26 -22.88
CA PHE A 262 -14.60 5.32 -22.51
C PHE A 262 -15.07 3.87 -22.56
N VAL A 263 -16.31 3.59 -22.16
CA VAL A 263 -16.91 2.25 -22.30
C VAL A 263 -17.01 1.86 -23.77
N GLU A 264 -17.38 2.78 -24.67
CA GLU A 264 -17.35 2.53 -26.11
C GLU A 264 -15.91 2.25 -26.60
N PHE A 265 -14.91 3.01 -26.14
CA PHE A 265 -13.50 2.77 -26.48
C PHE A 265 -12.99 1.39 -26.06
N LEU A 266 -13.54 0.79 -24.99
CA LEU A 266 -13.22 -0.59 -24.62
C LEU A 266 -13.60 -1.60 -25.71
N THR A 267 -14.57 -1.28 -26.57
CA THR A 267 -15.04 -2.17 -27.66
C THR A 267 -14.21 -2.05 -28.94
N ARG A 268 -13.29 -1.09 -29.03
CA ARG A 268 -12.44 -0.81 -30.20
C ARG A 268 -11.28 -1.81 -30.33
N GLU A 269 -11.60 -3.04 -30.73
CA GLU A 269 -10.61 -4.11 -30.94
C GLU A 269 -9.55 -3.76 -31.99
N ASP A 270 -9.83 -2.80 -32.88
CA ASP A 270 -8.92 -2.24 -33.88
C ASP A 270 -7.82 -1.35 -33.28
N ASN A 271 -8.01 -0.84 -32.05
CA ASN A 271 -7.02 0.00 -31.36
C ASN A 271 -6.78 -0.44 -29.90
N PRO A 272 -5.85 -1.41 -29.69
CA PRO A 272 -5.51 -1.90 -28.35
C PRO A 272 -4.93 -0.84 -27.41
N GLN A 273 -4.28 0.21 -27.94
CA GLN A 273 -3.72 1.29 -27.12
C GLN A 273 -4.84 2.17 -26.54
N LEU A 274 -5.85 2.48 -27.35
CA LEU A 274 -7.03 3.22 -26.90
C LEU A 274 -7.85 2.39 -25.91
N GLN A 275 -8.05 1.10 -26.17
CA GLN A 275 -8.70 0.18 -25.21
C GLN A 275 -7.97 0.18 -23.87
N LEU A 276 -6.64 0.13 -23.88
CA LEU A 276 -5.82 0.12 -22.69
C LEU A 276 -5.94 1.41 -21.87
N GLU A 277 -5.84 2.58 -22.52
CA GLU A 277 -5.97 3.87 -21.82
C GLU A 277 -7.40 4.09 -21.30
N ALA A 278 -8.42 3.70 -22.06
CA ALA A 278 -9.82 3.73 -21.60
C ALA A 278 -10.04 2.81 -20.39
N ALA A 279 -9.50 1.59 -20.42
CA ALA A 279 -9.57 0.66 -19.29
C ALA A 279 -8.86 1.22 -18.05
N ARG A 280 -7.70 1.87 -18.22
CA ARG A 280 -6.99 2.52 -17.11
C ARG A 280 -7.78 3.70 -16.54
N ALA A 281 -8.36 4.55 -17.38
CA ALA A 281 -9.19 5.67 -16.94
C ALA A 281 -10.40 5.19 -16.13
N LEU A 282 -11.14 4.20 -16.65
CA LEU A 282 -12.28 3.60 -15.95
C LEU A 282 -11.88 2.89 -14.65
N THR A 283 -10.69 2.27 -14.59
CA THR A 283 -10.18 1.65 -13.35
C THR A 283 -9.92 2.69 -12.26
N ASN A 284 -9.41 3.88 -12.63
CA ASN A 284 -9.20 4.99 -11.71
C ASN A 284 -10.55 5.51 -11.19
N ILE A 285 -11.53 5.69 -12.08
CA ILE A 285 -12.89 6.10 -11.69
C ILE A 285 -13.53 5.06 -10.75
N ALA A 286 -13.40 3.77 -11.07
CA ALA A 286 -13.91 2.67 -10.24
C ALA A 286 -13.22 2.53 -8.87
N SER A 287 -12.13 3.28 -8.61
CA SER A 287 -11.49 3.25 -7.29
C SER A 287 -12.31 4.01 -6.23
N GLU A 288 -13.04 5.05 -6.64
CA GLU A 288 -13.85 5.91 -5.77
C GLU A 288 -15.33 5.98 -6.17
N ASN A 289 -15.65 5.88 -7.47
CA ASN A 289 -16.99 6.07 -8.04
C ASN A 289 -17.41 4.85 -8.88
N THR A 290 -17.58 3.70 -8.22
CA THR A 290 -17.95 2.42 -8.86
C THR A 290 -19.31 2.45 -9.55
N ASN A 291 -20.32 3.05 -8.92
CA ASN A 291 -21.70 3.11 -9.46
C ASN A 291 -21.73 3.69 -10.89
N VAL A 292 -20.95 4.74 -11.15
CA VAL A 292 -20.90 5.40 -12.46
C VAL A 292 -20.36 4.46 -13.54
N VAL A 293 -19.36 3.64 -13.20
CA VAL A 293 -18.75 2.67 -14.12
C VAL A 293 -19.70 1.48 -14.35
N ILE A 294 -20.44 1.08 -13.33
CA ILE A 294 -21.47 0.04 -13.41
C ILE A 294 -22.64 0.50 -14.28
N ASP A 295 -23.21 1.67 -13.99
CA ASP A 295 -24.34 2.26 -14.70
C ASP A 295 -23.98 2.57 -16.17
N GLY A 296 -22.70 2.86 -16.44
CA GLY A 296 -22.16 2.99 -17.78
C GLY A 296 -22.05 1.68 -18.58
N GLY A 297 -22.37 0.53 -17.99
CA GLY A 297 -22.37 -0.77 -18.67
C GLY A 297 -20.97 -1.37 -18.89
N ALA A 298 -19.97 -0.97 -18.10
CA ALA A 298 -18.59 -1.40 -18.31
C ALA A 298 -18.32 -2.87 -17.89
N VAL A 299 -19.09 -3.43 -16.94
CA VAL A 299 -18.81 -4.75 -16.34
C VAL A 299 -18.80 -5.88 -17.38
N PRO A 300 -19.84 -6.07 -18.23
CA PRO A 300 -19.85 -7.14 -19.22
C PRO A 300 -18.70 -7.00 -20.24
N ILE A 301 -18.31 -5.76 -20.56
CA ILE A 301 -17.22 -5.48 -21.49
C ILE A 301 -15.87 -5.82 -20.84
N PHE A 302 -15.65 -5.48 -19.58
CA PHE A 302 -14.45 -5.93 -18.86
C PHE A 302 -14.35 -7.46 -18.79
N VAL A 303 -15.46 -8.16 -18.58
CA VAL A 303 -15.49 -9.63 -18.63
C VAL A 303 -15.08 -10.14 -20.02
N LYS A 304 -15.62 -9.56 -21.11
CA LYS A 304 -15.20 -9.89 -22.47
C LYS A 304 -13.71 -9.63 -22.70
N LEU A 305 -13.19 -8.50 -22.19
CA LEU A 305 -11.78 -8.11 -22.33
C LEU A 305 -10.79 -9.05 -21.62
N LEU A 306 -11.24 -9.90 -20.69
CA LEU A 306 -10.42 -10.99 -20.15
C LEU A 306 -9.99 -12.01 -21.22
N SER A 307 -10.60 -11.99 -22.40
CA SER A 307 -10.20 -12.81 -23.56
C SER A 307 -9.46 -12.00 -24.64
N SER A 308 -9.05 -10.76 -24.35
CA SER A 308 -8.34 -9.91 -25.31
C SER A 308 -6.98 -10.51 -25.70
N PRO A 309 -6.52 -10.36 -26.96
CA PRO A 309 -5.18 -10.78 -27.37
C PRO A 309 -4.08 -9.98 -26.66
N SER A 310 -4.37 -8.77 -26.17
CA SER A 310 -3.40 -7.92 -25.48
C SER A 310 -3.31 -8.24 -23.98
N ASP A 311 -2.13 -8.68 -23.53
CA ASP A 311 -1.83 -8.95 -22.11
C ASP A 311 -2.16 -7.76 -21.21
N ASP A 312 -1.79 -6.54 -21.65
CA ASP A 312 -1.97 -5.32 -20.85
C ASP A 312 -3.46 -4.99 -20.70
N VAL A 313 -4.27 -5.20 -21.74
CA VAL A 313 -5.71 -4.99 -21.70
C VAL A 313 -6.36 -6.01 -20.77
N ARG A 314 -5.98 -7.30 -20.86
CA ARG A 314 -6.45 -8.33 -19.92
C ARG A 314 -6.10 -7.96 -18.48
N GLU A 315 -4.87 -7.49 -18.22
CA GLU A 315 -4.43 -7.16 -16.86
C GLU A 315 -5.22 -5.98 -16.28
N LYS A 316 -5.52 -4.96 -17.10
CA LYS A 316 -6.34 -3.83 -16.66
C LYS A 316 -7.81 -4.21 -16.48
N ALA A 317 -8.36 -5.09 -17.30
CA ALA A 317 -9.70 -5.63 -17.09
C ALA A 317 -9.81 -6.40 -15.76
N VAL A 318 -8.83 -7.26 -15.44
CA VAL A 318 -8.74 -7.95 -14.15
C VAL A 318 -8.72 -6.96 -12.98
N TRP A 319 -7.94 -5.89 -13.10
CA TRP A 319 -7.83 -4.87 -12.05
C TRP A 319 -9.13 -4.07 -11.89
N ALA A 320 -9.76 -3.66 -12.98
CA ALA A 320 -11.05 -2.95 -12.96
C ALA A 320 -12.13 -3.78 -12.24
N LEU A 321 -12.28 -5.06 -12.59
CA LEU A 321 -13.24 -5.97 -11.95
C LEU A 321 -12.95 -6.15 -10.46
N GLY A 322 -11.66 -6.21 -10.06
CA GLY A 322 -11.26 -6.28 -8.66
C GLY A 322 -11.60 -5.01 -7.86
N ASN A 323 -11.49 -3.83 -8.47
CA ASN A 323 -11.89 -2.57 -7.84
C ASN A 323 -13.41 -2.49 -7.67
N ILE A 324 -14.17 -2.91 -8.69
CA ILE A 324 -15.64 -2.94 -8.64
C ILE A 324 -16.13 -3.92 -7.57
N ALA A 325 -15.63 -5.16 -7.55
CA ALA A 325 -16.01 -6.16 -6.56
C ALA A 325 -15.60 -5.80 -5.12
N ARG A 326 -14.61 -4.91 -4.93
CA ARG A 326 -14.19 -4.42 -3.60
C ARG A 326 -15.17 -3.42 -2.99
N SER A 327 -15.92 -2.68 -3.81
CA SER A 327 -16.74 -1.55 -3.37
C SER A 327 -17.85 -1.99 -2.42
N SER A 328 -18.64 -2.99 -2.81
CA SER A 328 -19.70 -3.53 -1.97
C SER A 328 -20.00 -4.99 -2.31
N PRO A 329 -20.63 -5.76 -1.38
CA PRO A 329 -21.12 -7.11 -1.67
C PRO A 329 -22.09 -7.16 -2.86
N ARG A 330 -22.90 -6.10 -3.06
CA ARG A 330 -23.81 -5.97 -4.20
C ARG A 330 -23.05 -5.89 -5.53
N ASP A 331 -21.99 -5.08 -5.58
CA ASP A 331 -21.18 -4.90 -6.79
C ASP A 331 -20.39 -6.17 -7.12
N ARG A 332 -19.90 -6.87 -6.09
CA ARG A 332 -19.28 -8.20 -6.22
C ARG A 332 -20.26 -9.20 -6.85
N ASP A 333 -21.47 -9.29 -6.33
CA ASP A 333 -22.47 -10.26 -6.82
C ASP A 333 -22.91 -9.94 -8.26
N LEU A 334 -22.95 -8.65 -8.63
CA LEU A 334 -23.16 -8.22 -10.01
C LEU A 334 -22.03 -8.70 -10.94
N VAL A 335 -20.78 -8.52 -10.54
CA VAL A 335 -19.62 -9.01 -11.32
C VAL A 335 -19.66 -10.54 -11.47
N LEU A 336 -20.05 -11.26 -10.42
CA LEU A 336 -20.19 -12.71 -10.46
C LEU A 336 -21.37 -13.16 -11.35
N SER A 337 -22.50 -12.43 -11.33
CA SER A 337 -23.66 -12.73 -12.19
C SER A 337 -23.34 -12.56 -13.68
N GLU A 338 -22.40 -11.67 -14.02
CA GLU A 338 -21.85 -11.50 -15.37
C GLU A 338 -20.83 -12.60 -15.76
N LYS A 339 -20.76 -13.69 -14.98
CA LYS A 339 -19.90 -14.87 -15.22
C LYS A 339 -18.40 -14.53 -15.30
N ALA A 340 -17.96 -13.50 -14.58
CA ALA A 340 -16.57 -13.05 -14.58
C ALA A 340 -15.56 -14.09 -14.05
N LEU A 341 -16.00 -15.04 -13.23
CA LEU A 341 -15.09 -15.99 -12.56
C LEU A 341 -14.33 -16.88 -13.56
N ILE A 342 -15.02 -17.53 -14.49
CA ILE A 342 -14.36 -18.51 -15.38
C ILE A 342 -13.31 -17.84 -16.29
N PRO A 343 -13.57 -16.69 -16.94
CA PRO A 343 -12.55 -15.97 -17.69
C PRO A 343 -11.40 -15.44 -16.82
N LEU A 344 -11.65 -15.10 -15.56
CA LEU A 344 -10.60 -14.72 -14.59
C LEU A 344 -9.70 -15.91 -14.27
N LEU A 345 -10.27 -17.09 -14.01
CA LEU A 345 -9.50 -18.31 -13.73
C LEU A 345 -8.60 -18.70 -14.90
N ALA A 346 -9.02 -18.46 -16.15
CA ALA A 346 -8.18 -18.68 -17.33
C ALA A 346 -6.89 -17.83 -17.34
N GLN A 347 -6.87 -16.69 -16.64
CA GLN A 347 -5.68 -15.85 -16.50
C GLN A 347 -4.65 -16.42 -15.51
N LEU A 348 -5.05 -17.37 -14.65
CA LEU A 348 -4.19 -18.02 -13.65
C LEU A 348 -3.47 -19.23 -14.23
N ASN A 349 -2.73 -19.03 -15.32
CA ASN A 349 -1.99 -20.09 -15.99
C ASN A 349 -0.47 -19.96 -15.76
N LYS A 350 0.27 -21.05 -16.00
CA LYS A 350 1.73 -21.13 -15.78
C LYS A 350 2.57 -20.16 -16.64
N HIS A 351 1.99 -19.60 -17.69
CA HIS A 351 2.65 -18.65 -18.59
C HIS A 351 2.33 -17.18 -18.25
N ALA A 352 1.46 -16.94 -17.26
CA ALA A 352 1.09 -15.60 -16.85
C ALA A 352 2.28 -14.87 -16.21
N LYS A 353 2.42 -13.59 -16.53
CA LYS A 353 3.40 -12.70 -15.91
C LYS A 353 3.12 -12.57 -14.40
N PRO A 354 4.14 -12.33 -13.56
CA PRO A 354 3.94 -12.17 -12.11
C PRO A 354 2.93 -11.07 -11.74
N SER A 355 2.89 -9.95 -12.47
CA SER A 355 1.92 -8.86 -12.27
C SER A 355 0.48 -9.34 -12.47
N MET A 356 0.23 -10.07 -13.56
CA MET A 356 -1.07 -10.68 -13.86
C MET A 356 -1.48 -11.66 -12.77
N LEU A 357 -0.58 -12.57 -12.34
CA LEU A 357 -0.89 -13.54 -11.29
C LEU A 357 -1.27 -12.85 -9.98
N ARG A 358 -0.54 -11.81 -9.56
CA ARG A 358 -0.87 -11.03 -8.36
C ARG A 358 -2.23 -10.35 -8.48
N ASN A 359 -2.49 -9.68 -9.62
CA ASN A 359 -3.75 -8.97 -9.84
C ASN A 359 -4.94 -9.92 -9.93
N ALA A 360 -4.81 -11.02 -10.67
CA ALA A 360 -5.87 -12.02 -10.81
C ALA A 360 -6.18 -12.72 -9.49
N THR A 361 -5.15 -13.09 -8.71
CA THR A 361 -5.35 -13.69 -7.38
C THR A 361 -5.98 -12.70 -6.40
N LYS A 362 -5.57 -11.42 -6.45
CA LYS A 362 -6.19 -10.36 -5.65
C LYS A 362 -7.65 -10.15 -6.01
N THR A 363 -7.99 -10.11 -7.30
CA THR A 363 -9.38 -10.00 -7.76
C THR A 363 -10.19 -11.23 -7.34
N LEU A 364 -9.61 -12.43 -7.43
CA LEU A 364 -10.24 -13.67 -6.98
C LEU A 364 -10.54 -13.65 -5.48
N SER A 365 -9.64 -13.10 -4.65
CA SER A 365 -9.91 -12.97 -3.22
C SER A 365 -11.06 -11.99 -2.95
N ARG A 366 -11.20 -10.91 -3.73
CA ARG A 366 -12.35 -9.99 -3.64
C ARG A 366 -13.67 -10.66 -4.00
N PHE A 367 -13.67 -11.57 -4.97
CA PHE A 367 -14.88 -12.32 -5.33
C PHE A 367 -15.37 -13.24 -4.21
N CYS A 368 -14.47 -13.67 -3.32
CA CYS A 368 -14.80 -14.53 -2.19
C CYS A 368 -15.15 -13.75 -0.90
N GLN A 369 -14.88 -12.44 -0.85
CA GLN A 369 -15.00 -11.60 0.35
C GLN A 369 -16.32 -10.87 0.47
N GLY A 370 -16.69 -10.50 1.71
CA GLY A 370 -17.78 -9.58 2.01
C GLY A 370 -18.97 -10.25 2.70
N LYS A 371 -19.73 -9.48 3.49
CA LYS A 371 -20.97 -9.92 4.15
C LYS A 371 -22.15 -9.09 3.62
N PRO A 372 -23.22 -9.70 3.09
CA PRO A 372 -23.49 -11.14 3.00
C PRO A 372 -22.50 -11.88 2.06
N GLU A 373 -22.27 -13.16 2.36
CA GLU A 373 -21.35 -14.02 1.61
C GLU A 373 -21.82 -14.24 0.17
N PRO A 374 -20.90 -14.40 -0.80
CA PRO A 374 -21.30 -14.71 -2.17
C PRO A 374 -21.94 -16.11 -2.25
N PRO A 375 -22.84 -16.34 -3.22
CA PRO A 375 -23.40 -17.66 -3.47
C PRO A 375 -22.28 -18.69 -3.71
N PHE A 376 -22.22 -19.73 -2.87
CA PHE A 376 -21.10 -20.67 -2.87
C PHE A 376 -20.92 -21.38 -4.21
N ASP A 377 -22.01 -21.74 -4.90
CA ASP A 377 -21.96 -22.38 -6.21
C ASP A 377 -21.28 -21.52 -7.29
N GLN A 378 -21.35 -20.19 -7.15
CA GLN A 378 -20.70 -19.28 -8.10
C GLN A 378 -19.19 -19.20 -7.84
N VAL A 379 -18.73 -19.31 -6.60
CA VAL A 379 -17.30 -19.19 -6.23
C VAL A 379 -16.58 -20.53 -6.09
N ARG A 380 -17.31 -21.64 -5.94
CA ARG A 380 -16.78 -23.01 -5.85
C ARG A 380 -15.78 -23.36 -6.97
N PRO A 381 -15.96 -22.95 -8.24
CA PRO A 381 -14.98 -23.23 -9.30
C PRO A 381 -13.59 -22.62 -9.07
N ALA A 382 -13.43 -21.70 -8.11
CA ALA A 382 -12.14 -21.12 -7.75
C ALA A 382 -11.22 -22.09 -6.98
N LEU A 383 -11.78 -23.10 -6.29
CA LEU A 383 -11.04 -23.97 -5.38
C LEU A 383 -9.83 -24.68 -6.04
N PRO A 384 -9.96 -25.30 -7.23
CA PRO A 384 -8.82 -25.94 -7.88
C PRO A 384 -7.68 -24.97 -8.21
N ALA A 385 -8.02 -23.74 -8.63
CA ALA A 385 -7.03 -22.71 -8.90
C ALA A 385 -6.34 -22.24 -7.61
N LEU A 386 -7.10 -22.03 -6.53
CA LEU A 386 -6.55 -21.65 -5.22
C LEU A 386 -5.62 -22.74 -4.66
N ALA A 387 -5.96 -24.02 -4.83
CA ALA A 387 -5.12 -25.15 -4.43
C ALA A 387 -3.77 -25.16 -5.18
N GLN A 388 -3.74 -24.72 -6.44
CA GLN A 388 -2.49 -24.52 -7.18
C GLN A 388 -1.73 -23.28 -6.70
N LEU A 389 -2.43 -22.16 -6.47
CA LEU A 389 -1.81 -20.89 -6.10
C LEU A 389 -1.14 -20.90 -4.72
N VAL A 390 -1.60 -21.70 -3.77
CA VAL A 390 -0.91 -21.89 -2.46
C VAL A 390 0.47 -22.53 -2.59
N HIS A 391 0.83 -23.06 -3.76
CA HIS A 391 2.16 -23.57 -4.07
C HIS A 391 3.08 -22.52 -4.73
N SER A 392 2.61 -21.28 -4.92
CA SER A 392 3.41 -20.19 -5.48
C SER A 392 4.60 -19.82 -4.57
N ASN A 393 5.66 -19.28 -5.18
CA ASN A 393 6.80 -18.66 -4.48
C ASN A 393 6.61 -17.15 -4.26
N ASP A 394 5.52 -16.57 -4.77
CA ASP A 394 5.23 -15.16 -4.64
C ASP A 394 4.37 -14.89 -3.40
N ASN A 395 4.90 -14.09 -2.47
CA ASN A 395 4.25 -13.79 -1.19
C ASN A 395 2.90 -13.08 -1.35
N ASP A 396 2.73 -12.19 -2.33
CA ASP A 396 1.46 -11.50 -2.56
C ASP A 396 0.40 -12.49 -3.07
N VAL A 397 0.80 -13.39 -3.98
CA VAL A 397 -0.07 -14.46 -4.48
C VAL A 397 -0.47 -15.40 -3.34
N LEU A 398 0.49 -15.85 -2.52
CA LEU A 398 0.22 -16.71 -1.37
C LEU A 398 -0.76 -16.08 -0.38
N ARG A 399 -0.56 -14.79 -0.05
CA ARG A 399 -1.44 -14.05 0.85
C ARG A 399 -2.87 -14.02 0.31
N TYR A 400 -3.06 -13.59 -0.93
CA TYR A 400 -4.40 -13.46 -1.51
C TYR A 400 -5.08 -14.81 -1.73
N ALA A 401 -4.32 -15.86 -2.06
CA ALA A 401 -4.85 -17.22 -2.16
C ALA A 401 -5.33 -17.74 -0.79
N CYS A 402 -4.55 -17.54 0.27
CA CYS A 402 -4.95 -17.92 1.63
C CYS A 402 -6.16 -17.10 2.12
N GLU A 403 -6.20 -15.81 1.81
CA GLU A 403 -7.32 -14.93 2.14
C GLU A 403 -8.63 -15.35 1.42
N ALA A 404 -8.53 -15.81 0.17
CA ALA A 404 -9.68 -16.37 -0.54
C ALA A 404 -10.16 -17.69 0.10
N LEU A 405 -9.23 -18.59 0.43
CA LEU A 405 -9.53 -19.87 1.09
C LEU A 405 -10.15 -19.67 2.48
N SER A 406 -9.68 -18.66 3.25
CA SER A 406 -10.22 -18.36 4.57
C SER A 406 -11.67 -17.88 4.51
N CYS A 407 -12.04 -17.19 3.43
CA CYS A 407 -13.40 -16.76 3.18
C CYS A 407 -14.29 -17.92 2.69
N LEU A 408 -13.75 -18.81 1.84
CA LEU A 408 -14.49 -19.97 1.33
C LEU A 408 -14.72 -21.06 2.39
N SER A 409 -13.88 -21.12 3.43
CA SER A 409 -14.05 -22.04 4.56
C SER A 409 -14.90 -21.47 5.69
N ASP A 410 -15.28 -20.19 5.65
CA ASP A 410 -16.19 -19.58 6.62
C ASP A 410 -17.65 -19.99 6.30
N GLY A 411 -18.35 -20.59 7.26
CA GLY A 411 -19.75 -20.98 7.11
C GLY A 411 -20.05 -22.46 7.37
N THR A 412 -20.83 -23.09 6.49
CA THR A 412 -21.40 -24.43 6.70
C THR A 412 -20.40 -25.56 6.49
N ASN A 413 -20.69 -26.74 7.05
CA ASN A 413 -19.84 -27.93 6.91
C ASN A 413 -19.62 -28.33 5.45
N ASP A 414 -20.59 -28.11 4.56
CA ASP A 414 -20.46 -28.42 3.13
C ASP A 414 -19.39 -27.56 2.44
N LYS A 415 -19.27 -26.29 2.84
CA LYS A 415 -18.22 -25.39 2.34
C LYS A 415 -16.84 -25.82 2.82
N ILE A 416 -16.74 -26.12 4.12
CA ILE A 416 -15.51 -26.65 4.74
C ILE A 416 -15.08 -27.94 4.03
N GLN A 417 -16.02 -28.85 3.77
CA GLN A 417 -15.77 -30.11 3.09
C GLN A 417 -15.23 -29.89 1.67
N ALA A 418 -15.81 -28.97 0.91
CA ALA A 418 -15.32 -28.64 -0.43
C ALA A 418 -13.88 -28.06 -0.41
N VAL A 419 -13.51 -27.27 0.61
CA VAL A 419 -12.14 -26.77 0.79
C VAL A 419 -11.17 -27.92 1.13
N ILE A 420 -11.60 -28.87 1.96
CA ILE A 420 -10.81 -30.08 2.29
C ILE A 420 -10.59 -30.94 1.05
N GLU A 421 -11.63 -31.16 0.25
CA GLU A 421 -11.57 -31.95 -1.00
C GLU A 421 -10.64 -31.33 -2.05
N ALA A 422 -10.31 -30.03 -1.93
CA ALA A 422 -9.32 -29.36 -2.77
C ALA A 422 -7.86 -29.64 -2.34
N ASP A 423 -7.63 -30.47 -1.32
CA ASP A 423 -6.32 -30.92 -0.82
C ASP A 423 -5.35 -29.79 -0.44
N VAL A 424 -5.89 -28.71 0.15
CA VAL A 424 -5.08 -27.54 0.55
C VAL A 424 -4.40 -27.70 1.91
N CYS A 425 -4.91 -28.58 2.78
CA CYS A 425 -4.46 -28.71 4.17
C CYS A 425 -2.95 -28.99 4.32
N PRO A 426 -2.33 -29.94 3.60
CA PRO A 426 -0.90 -30.22 3.75
C PRO A 426 -0.02 -29.02 3.39
N ARG A 427 -0.44 -28.23 2.39
CA ARG A 427 0.30 -27.03 1.98
C ARG A 427 0.11 -25.89 2.96
N LEU A 428 -1.09 -25.69 3.50
CA LEU A 428 -1.35 -24.69 4.54
C LEU A 428 -0.46 -24.92 5.77
N VAL A 429 -0.22 -26.18 6.17
CA VAL A 429 0.73 -26.51 7.25
C VAL A 429 2.15 -26.03 6.94
N LYS A 430 2.63 -26.27 5.72
CA LYS A 430 3.96 -25.80 5.32
C LYS A 430 4.04 -24.27 5.30
N LEU A 431 2.94 -23.60 4.94
CA LEU A 431 2.87 -22.13 4.96
C LEU A 431 2.84 -21.56 6.39
N LEU A 432 2.25 -22.27 7.35
CA LEU A 432 2.34 -21.92 8.78
C LEU A 432 3.78 -21.94 9.30
N LEU A 433 4.59 -22.86 8.78
CA LEU A 433 6.00 -23.05 9.14
C LEU A 433 6.96 -22.27 8.21
N HIS A 434 6.43 -21.51 7.25
CA HIS A 434 7.26 -20.69 6.37
C HIS A 434 8.06 -19.72 7.26
N PRO A 435 9.39 -19.57 7.05
CA PRO A 435 10.25 -18.89 8.02
C PRO A 435 9.72 -17.48 8.30
N LEU A 436 9.09 -17.33 9.47
CA LEU A 436 9.02 -16.07 10.16
C LEU A 436 10.49 -15.68 10.36
N PRO A 437 10.96 -14.53 9.87
CA PRO A 437 12.36 -14.13 10.03
C PRO A 437 12.62 -13.83 11.51
N PHE A 438 12.86 -14.87 12.30
CA PHE A 438 13.34 -14.80 13.66
C PHE A 438 14.62 -15.63 13.76
N PRO A 439 15.80 -15.00 13.67
CA PRO A 439 16.98 -15.56 14.30
C PRO A 439 16.84 -15.37 15.81
N PHE A 440 17.04 -16.45 16.54
CA PHE A 440 17.13 -16.51 18.00
C PHE A 440 18.01 -15.39 18.60
N GLY A 441 17.56 -14.75 19.69
CA GLY A 441 18.47 -14.28 20.74
C GLY A 441 18.64 -12.78 21.05
N LEU A 442 17.69 -11.86 20.77
CA LEU A 442 17.80 -10.47 21.25
C LEU A 442 16.49 -9.90 21.84
N THR A 443 16.64 -9.15 22.93
CA THR A 443 15.61 -8.69 23.90
C THR A 443 14.63 -7.61 23.37
N PRO A 444 13.42 -7.49 23.99
CA PRO A 444 12.28 -6.73 23.48
C PRO A 444 12.39 -5.19 23.24
N PRO A 445 13.13 -4.38 24.04
CA PRO A 445 13.00 -2.92 23.93
C PRO A 445 13.61 -2.30 22.66
N LEU A 446 14.62 -2.94 22.07
CA LEU A 446 15.31 -2.45 20.85
C LEU A 446 14.51 -2.73 19.56
N TRP A 447 13.51 -3.61 19.62
CA TRP A 447 12.70 -3.99 18.46
C TRP A 447 11.64 -2.94 18.12
N THR A 448 10.98 -2.34 19.10
CA THR A 448 9.96 -1.30 18.87
C THR A 448 10.53 -0.09 18.14
N VAL A 449 11.78 0.28 18.42
CA VAL A 449 12.47 1.40 17.79
C VAL A 449 12.97 1.05 16.38
N ARG A 450 13.35 -0.21 16.12
CA ARG A 450 13.79 -0.66 14.78
C ARG A 450 12.61 -0.92 13.82
N TYR A 451 11.43 -1.26 14.35
CA TYR A 451 10.18 -1.41 13.60
C TYR A 451 9.65 -0.08 13.04
N ILE A 452 9.89 1.04 13.74
CA ILE A 452 9.53 2.39 13.26
C ILE A 452 10.48 2.85 12.15
N VAL A 453 11.70 2.29 12.06
CA VAL A 453 12.80 2.81 11.24
C VAL A 453 13.07 2.00 9.95
N LYS A 454 12.47 0.81 9.78
CA LYS A 454 12.51 0.07 8.50
C LYS A 454 11.10 -0.31 8.05
N GLY A 455 10.56 0.45 7.08
CA GLY A 455 9.19 0.31 6.59
C GLY A 455 8.73 -1.11 6.24
N ASP A 456 7.71 -1.58 6.97
CA ASP A 456 6.42 -2.20 6.62
C ASP A 456 6.23 -3.17 5.43
N GLY A 457 7.24 -3.52 4.63
CA GLY A 457 7.01 -4.38 3.45
C GLY A 457 7.06 -5.88 3.73
N PHE A 458 8.18 -6.35 4.29
CA PHE A 458 8.55 -7.77 4.22
C PHE A 458 8.06 -8.59 5.43
N LEU A 459 8.12 -8.01 6.63
CA LEU A 459 7.66 -8.66 7.87
C LEU A 459 6.12 -8.76 7.91
N THR A 460 5.43 -7.69 7.53
CA THR A 460 3.95 -7.58 7.46
C THR A 460 3.33 -8.54 6.44
N GLN A 461 4.05 -8.86 5.36
CA GLN A 461 3.60 -9.82 4.34
C GLN A 461 3.71 -11.27 4.84
N CYS A 462 4.83 -11.65 5.46
CA CYS A 462 5.02 -12.99 6.01
C CYS A 462 4.09 -13.26 7.20
N THR A 463 3.81 -12.26 8.05
CA THR A 463 2.85 -12.38 9.16
C THR A 463 1.40 -12.46 8.65
N GLY A 464 1.09 -11.81 7.52
CA GLY A 464 -0.21 -11.91 6.85
C GLY A 464 -0.52 -13.31 6.29
N ILE A 465 0.46 -14.01 5.68
CA ILE A 465 0.24 -15.35 5.12
C ILE A 465 -0.05 -16.36 6.25
N ALA A 466 0.77 -16.37 7.30
CA ALA A 466 0.57 -17.27 8.44
C ALA A 466 -0.77 -17.00 9.15
N LYS A 467 -1.15 -15.74 9.29
CA LYS A 467 -2.45 -15.35 9.85
C LYS A 467 -3.62 -15.91 9.03
N GLU A 468 -3.64 -15.72 7.70
CA GLU A 468 -4.74 -16.20 6.85
C GLU A 468 -4.77 -17.72 6.72
N ALA A 469 -3.61 -18.38 6.73
CA ALA A 469 -3.53 -19.84 6.79
C ALA A 469 -4.09 -20.37 8.13
N CYS A 470 -3.69 -19.77 9.27
CA CYS A 470 -4.26 -20.09 10.59
C CYS A 470 -5.77 -19.87 10.63
N ARG A 471 -6.25 -18.76 10.06
CA ARG A 471 -7.67 -18.45 9.98
C ARG A 471 -8.43 -19.52 9.20
N THR A 472 -7.91 -19.93 8.04
CA THR A 472 -8.49 -21.01 7.23
C THR A 472 -8.60 -22.31 8.05
N ILE A 473 -7.53 -22.68 8.76
CA ILE A 473 -7.50 -23.87 9.60
C ILE A 473 -8.50 -23.76 10.76
N SER A 474 -8.63 -22.59 11.38
CA SER A 474 -9.56 -22.37 12.48
C SER A 474 -11.02 -22.50 12.09
N ASN A 475 -11.34 -22.18 10.82
CA ASN A 475 -12.65 -22.38 10.25
C ASN A 475 -12.88 -23.88 9.96
N ILE A 476 -11.87 -24.59 9.44
CA ILE A 476 -11.95 -26.05 9.24
C ILE A 476 -12.18 -26.78 10.57
N THR A 477 -11.48 -26.39 11.65
CA THR A 477 -11.66 -27.02 12.97
C THR A 477 -12.96 -26.63 13.68
N ALA A 478 -13.69 -25.64 13.18
CA ALA A 478 -15.05 -25.33 13.63
C ALA A 478 -16.10 -26.31 13.09
N GLY A 479 -15.71 -27.17 12.13
CA GLY A 479 -16.55 -28.17 11.51
C GLY A 479 -16.83 -29.41 12.36
N ASN A 480 -17.18 -30.52 11.70
CA ASN A 480 -17.50 -31.79 12.36
C ASN A 480 -16.26 -32.60 12.78
N ARG A 481 -16.48 -33.76 13.44
CA ARG A 481 -15.42 -34.61 13.99
C ARG A 481 -14.49 -35.16 12.92
N GLU A 482 -15.04 -35.47 11.75
CA GLU A 482 -14.32 -35.98 10.59
C GLU A 482 -13.41 -34.88 9.99
N GLN A 483 -13.90 -33.65 9.91
CA GLN A 483 -13.14 -32.48 9.44
C GLN A 483 -12.00 -32.12 10.39
N ILE A 484 -12.24 -32.22 11.71
CA ILE A 484 -11.19 -32.08 12.73
C ILE A 484 -10.12 -33.19 12.56
N GLN A 485 -10.53 -34.42 12.23
CA GLN A 485 -9.60 -35.52 12.02
C GLN A 485 -8.66 -35.26 10.84
N VAL A 486 -9.15 -34.67 9.75
CA VAL A 486 -8.31 -34.29 8.60
C VAL A 486 -7.20 -33.32 9.02
N VAL A 487 -7.51 -32.34 9.87
CA VAL A 487 -6.52 -31.38 10.41
C VAL A 487 -5.48 -32.10 11.28
N ILE A 488 -5.90 -33.09 12.07
CA ILE A 488 -5.02 -33.91 12.89
C ILE A 488 -4.09 -34.76 12.01
N ASP A 489 -4.63 -35.44 11.01
CA ASP A 489 -3.91 -36.34 10.10
C ASP A 489 -2.93 -35.57 9.20
N ALA A 490 -3.26 -34.33 8.84
CA ALA A 490 -2.37 -33.42 8.13
C ALA A 490 -1.19 -32.92 9.00
N GLY A 491 -1.12 -33.27 10.28
CA GLY A 491 -0.02 -32.91 11.18
C GLY A 491 -0.04 -31.45 11.63
N VAL A 492 -1.19 -30.77 11.53
CA VAL A 492 -1.33 -29.32 11.73
C VAL A 492 -1.19 -28.91 13.21
N ILE A 493 -1.55 -29.82 14.14
CA ILE A 493 -1.67 -29.50 15.57
C ILE A 493 -0.34 -29.08 16.21
N GLY A 494 0.77 -29.73 15.87
CA GLY A 494 2.09 -29.35 16.42
C GLY A 494 2.50 -27.91 16.04
N PRO A 495 2.55 -27.58 14.74
CA PRO A 495 2.79 -26.21 14.26
C PRO A 495 1.85 -25.16 14.87
N LEU A 496 0.56 -25.49 15.05
CA LEU A 496 -0.38 -24.56 15.70
C LEU A 496 -0.02 -24.28 17.16
N VAL A 497 0.40 -25.30 17.93
CA VAL A 497 0.83 -25.13 19.32
C VAL A 497 2.11 -24.29 19.39
N ASP A 498 3.05 -24.49 18.47
CA ASP A 498 4.27 -23.67 18.39
C ASP A 498 3.96 -22.20 18.08
N LEU A 499 3.03 -21.95 17.15
CA LEU A 499 2.55 -20.59 16.82
C LEU A 499 1.81 -19.96 18.00
N LEU A 500 1.00 -20.73 18.73
CA LEU A 500 0.26 -20.27 19.90
C LEU A 500 1.21 -19.72 20.99
N GLN A 501 2.41 -20.29 21.11
CA GLN A 501 3.42 -19.86 22.06
C GLN A 501 4.28 -18.70 21.54
N ASN A 502 4.72 -18.77 20.28
CA ASN A 502 5.82 -17.94 19.78
C ASN A 502 5.43 -16.86 18.77
N ALA A 503 4.22 -16.91 18.19
CA ALA A 503 3.84 -15.97 17.13
C ALA A 503 3.42 -14.57 17.64
N GLU A 504 3.17 -13.66 16.69
CA GLU A 504 2.59 -12.35 16.96
C GLU A 504 1.11 -12.44 17.38
N PHE A 505 0.60 -11.39 18.04
CA PHE A 505 -0.73 -11.36 18.66
C PHE A 505 -1.86 -11.85 17.74
N PHE A 506 -1.96 -11.36 16.50
CA PHE A 506 -3.03 -11.74 15.58
C PHE A 506 -2.96 -13.21 15.15
N THR A 507 -1.76 -13.74 14.91
CA THR A 507 -1.57 -15.15 14.57
C THR A 507 -1.85 -16.06 15.77
N LYS A 508 -1.48 -15.63 16.98
CA LYS A 508 -1.84 -16.31 18.23
C LYS A 508 -3.34 -16.40 18.43
N LYS A 509 -4.08 -15.32 18.16
CA LYS A 509 -5.54 -15.29 18.26
C LYS A 509 -6.18 -16.36 17.37
N GLU A 510 -5.79 -16.44 16.10
CA GLU A 510 -6.33 -17.46 15.17
C GLU A 510 -5.89 -18.88 15.53
N ALA A 511 -4.64 -19.07 15.99
CA ALA A 511 -4.18 -20.38 16.48
C ALA A 511 -4.96 -20.83 17.73
N ALA A 512 -5.24 -19.91 18.67
CA ALA A 512 -6.03 -20.18 19.88
C ALA A 512 -7.46 -20.58 19.51
N ARG A 513 -8.05 -19.87 18.54
CA ARG A 513 -9.36 -20.17 17.96
C ARG A 513 -9.38 -21.56 17.32
N ALA A 514 -8.37 -21.89 16.50
CA ALA A 514 -8.27 -23.18 15.85
C ALA A 514 -8.22 -24.35 16.84
N ILE A 515 -7.36 -24.26 17.85
CA ILE A 515 -7.21 -25.29 18.89
C ILE A 515 -8.48 -25.40 19.73
N SER A 516 -9.09 -24.28 20.13
CA SER A 516 -10.30 -24.28 20.98
C SER A 516 -11.52 -24.80 20.24
N ASN A 517 -11.63 -24.54 18.92
CA ASN A 517 -12.66 -25.11 18.06
C ASN A 517 -12.50 -26.64 17.95
N ALA A 518 -11.28 -27.11 17.69
CA ALA A 518 -10.98 -28.55 17.65
C ALA A 518 -11.29 -29.25 18.98
N ILE A 519 -11.00 -28.61 20.11
CA ILE A 519 -11.35 -29.14 21.44
C ILE A 519 -12.86 -29.15 21.66
N SER A 520 -13.59 -28.13 21.18
CA SER A 520 -15.02 -28.01 21.41
C SER A 520 -15.86 -28.96 20.55
N GLY A 521 -15.45 -29.23 19.31
CA GLY A 521 -16.14 -30.11 18.37
C GLY A 521 -15.61 -31.55 18.34
N GLY A 522 -14.43 -31.80 18.90
CA GLY A 522 -13.71 -33.06 18.81
C GLY A 522 -14.25 -34.18 19.72
N THR A 523 -13.84 -35.42 19.43
CA THR A 523 -14.04 -36.59 20.29
C THR A 523 -13.07 -36.60 21.47
N HIS A 524 -13.33 -37.44 22.48
CA HIS A 524 -12.41 -37.60 23.61
C HIS A 524 -10.99 -37.99 23.16
N GLU A 525 -10.84 -38.88 22.19
CA GLU A 525 -9.53 -39.29 21.67
C GLU A 525 -8.80 -38.17 20.91
N GLN A 526 -9.54 -37.37 20.13
CA GLN A 526 -8.97 -36.19 19.47
C GLN A 526 -8.48 -35.17 20.49
N ILE A 527 -9.28 -34.88 21.54
CA ILE A 527 -8.90 -33.95 22.61
C ILE A 527 -7.65 -34.46 23.35
N LYS A 528 -7.56 -35.77 23.64
CA LYS A 528 -6.35 -36.39 24.21
C LYS A 528 -5.13 -36.17 23.34
N TYR A 529 -5.26 -36.33 22.03
CA TYR A 529 -4.16 -36.08 21.10
C TYR A 529 -3.69 -34.62 21.14
N LEU A 530 -4.62 -33.65 21.16
CA LEU A 530 -4.30 -32.22 21.29
C LEU A 530 -3.56 -31.92 22.60
N VAL A 531 -4.01 -32.51 23.71
CA VAL A 531 -3.34 -32.35 25.01
C VAL A 531 -1.94 -32.95 25.00
N ARG A 532 -1.75 -34.14 24.41
CA ARG A 532 -0.42 -34.78 24.25
C ARG A 532 0.55 -33.93 23.42
N LYS A 533 0.04 -33.11 22.50
CA LYS A 533 0.83 -32.14 21.74
C LYS A 533 1.16 -30.85 22.51
N GLY A 534 0.71 -30.72 23.76
CA GLY A 534 1.14 -29.66 24.67
C GLY A 534 0.30 -28.38 24.62
N CYS A 535 -0.95 -28.42 24.15
CA CYS A 535 -1.77 -27.22 23.98
C CYS A 535 -2.19 -26.51 25.30
N ILE A 536 -2.14 -27.21 26.45
CA ILE A 536 -2.62 -26.67 27.74
C ILE A 536 -1.83 -25.43 28.18
N LYS A 537 -0.49 -25.50 28.18
CA LYS A 537 0.33 -24.39 28.68
C LYS A 537 0.12 -23.10 27.86
N PRO A 538 0.20 -23.12 26.51
CA PRO A 538 -0.07 -21.93 25.71
C PRO A 538 -1.49 -21.39 25.90
N LEU A 539 -2.51 -22.24 26.07
CA LEU A 539 -3.87 -21.78 26.37
C LEU A 539 -3.97 -21.09 27.73
N CYS A 540 -3.29 -21.61 28.76
CA CYS A 540 -3.21 -20.97 30.07
C CYS A 540 -2.48 -19.62 30.01
N ASP A 541 -1.39 -19.53 29.25
CA ASP A 541 -0.60 -18.30 29.13
C ASP A 541 -1.39 -17.16 28.46
N LEU A 542 -2.32 -17.48 27.56
CA LEU A 542 -3.20 -16.51 26.90
C LEU A 542 -4.34 -15.96 27.79
N LEU A 543 -4.60 -16.55 28.96
CA LEU A 543 -5.60 -16.03 29.91
C LEU A 543 -5.22 -14.67 30.51
N LEU A 544 -3.95 -14.28 30.42
CA LEU A 544 -3.43 -12.99 30.91
C LEU A 544 -3.58 -11.85 29.89
N TYR A 545 -4.14 -12.12 28.71
CA TYR A 545 -4.26 -11.12 27.65
C TYR A 545 -5.45 -10.19 27.90
N ALA A 546 -5.33 -8.94 27.46
CA ALA A 546 -6.36 -7.93 27.63
C ALA A 546 -7.60 -8.12 26.71
N ASP A 547 -7.50 -8.92 25.64
CA ASP A 547 -8.61 -9.16 24.71
C ASP A 547 -9.62 -10.16 25.30
N PRO A 548 -10.84 -9.74 25.67
CA PRO A 548 -11.84 -10.62 26.28
C PRO A 548 -12.27 -11.79 25.39
N GLU A 549 -12.18 -11.64 24.07
CA GLU A 549 -12.54 -12.69 23.12
C GLU A 549 -11.57 -13.86 23.21
N ILE A 550 -10.26 -13.57 23.26
CA ILE A 550 -9.21 -14.59 23.40
C ILE A 550 -9.35 -15.32 24.73
N VAL A 551 -9.55 -14.58 25.82
CA VAL A 551 -9.73 -15.16 27.17
C VAL A 551 -10.95 -16.10 27.17
N THR A 552 -12.06 -15.69 26.56
CA THR A 552 -13.28 -16.52 26.47
C THR A 552 -13.05 -17.80 25.66
N ILE A 553 -12.33 -17.70 24.53
CA ILE A 553 -11.96 -18.84 23.68
C ILE A 553 -11.09 -19.82 24.46
N CYS A 554 -10.03 -19.34 25.13
CA CYS A 554 -9.12 -20.17 25.91
C CYS A 554 -9.83 -20.82 27.11
N LEU A 555 -10.68 -20.09 27.84
CA LEU A 555 -11.48 -20.65 28.93
C LEU A 555 -12.42 -21.76 28.44
N LYS A 556 -13.04 -21.59 27.27
CA LYS A 556 -13.90 -22.63 26.67
C LYS A 556 -13.10 -23.87 26.30
N GLY A 557 -11.91 -23.70 25.73
CA GLY A 557 -11.00 -24.80 25.43
C GLY A 557 -10.58 -25.56 26.69
N LEU A 558 -10.14 -24.85 27.73
CA LEU A 558 -9.72 -25.45 29.01
C LEU A 558 -10.88 -26.17 29.71
N GLU A 559 -12.08 -25.58 29.75
CA GLU A 559 -13.28 -26.21 30.31
C GLU A 559 -13.58 -27.56 29.63
N ASN A 560 -13.52 -27.62 28.31
CA ASN A 560 -13.79 -28.85 27.57
C ASN A 560 -12.70 -29.91 27.77
N ILE A 561 -11.42 -29.51 27.91
CA ILE A 561 -10.35 -30.44 28.31
C ILE A 561 -10.65 -31.03 29.70
N LEU A 562 -11.04 -30.18 30.66
CA LEU A 562 -11.36 -30.62 32.03
C LEU A 562 -12.55 -31.60 32.06
N LYS A 563 -13.59 -31.35 31.26
CA LYS A 563 -14.73 -32.28 31.06
C LYS A 563 -14.30 -33.66 30.60
N VAL A 564 -13.37 -33.74 29.65
CA VAL A 564 -12.84 -35.04 29.18
C VAL A 564 -12.11 -35.76 30.32
N GLY A 565 -11.33 -35.05 31.12
CA GLY A 565 -10.61 -35.64 32.25
C GLY A 565 -11.53 -36.16 33.35
N GLU A 566 -12.65 -35.47 33.59
CA GLU A 566 -13.70 -35.92 34.50
C GLU A 566 -14.42 -37.16 33.97
N ALA A 567 -14.73 -37.20 32.67
CA ALA A 567 -15.31 -38.37 32.04
C ALA A 567 -14.36 -39.60 32.13
N GLU A 568 -13.05 -39.41 31.91
CA GLU A 568 -12.06 -40.48 32.06
C GLU A 568 -11.97 -41.01 33.48
N MET A 569 -11.95 -40.11 34.47
CA MET A 569 -11.96 -40.44 35.90
C MET A 569 -13.16 -41.33 36.25
N ASN A 570 -14.34 -41.02 35.73
CA ASN A 570 -15.57 -41.76 35.96
C ASN A 570 -15.61 -43.13 35.27
N THR A 571 -14.93 -43.28 34.13
CA THR A 571 -14.87 -44.56 33.36
C THR A 571 -13.80 -45.55 33.85
N GLY A 572 -12.91 -45.14 34.77
CA GLY A 572 -11.96 -46.04 35.45
C GLY A 572 -10.73 -46.45 34.65
N THR A 573 -10.41 -45.79 33.54
CA THR A 573 -9.25 -46.08 32.68
C THR A 573 -7.93 -45.45 33.13
N ALA A 574 -7.96 -44.44 34.01
CA ALA A 574 -6.78 -43.85 34.65
C ALA A 574 -7.14 -43.26 36.04
N ASN A 575 -6.26 -43.45 37.02
CA ASN A 575 -6.29 -42.90 38.40
C ASN A 575 -7.65 -42.36 38.88
N ARG A 576 -8.46 -43.21 39.52
CA ARG A 576 -9.83 -42.94 40.02
C ARG A 576 -10.00 -41.77 41.01
N TYR A 577 -8.92 -41.14 41.42
CA TYR A 577 -8.93 -40.19 42.54
C TYR A 577 -8.74 -38.73 42.11
N PHE A 578 -8.27 -38.45 40.89
CA PHE A 578 -7.95 -37.08 40.46
C PHE A 578 -8.11 -36.91 38.94
N ASN A 579 -8.60 -35.74 38.53
CA ASN A 579 -8.62 -35.34 37.12
C ASN A 579 -7.18 -35.05 36.65
N HIS A 580 -6.65 -35.88 35.74
CA HIS A 580 -5.29 -35.74 35.22
C HIS A 580 -5.06 -34.39 34.51
N TYR A 581 -6.03 -33.90 33.74
CA TYR A 581 -5.89 -32.64 33.03
C TYR A 581 -5.94 -31.44 33.95
N ALA A 582 -6.70 -31.50 35.06
CA ALA A 582 -6.67 -30.46 36.08
C ALA A 582 -5.24 -30.27 36.64
N ARG A 583 -4.50 -31.36 36.89
CA ARG A 583 -3.09 -31.29 37.32
C ARG A 583 -2.18 -30.69 36.25
N LEU A 584 -2.42 -30.98 34.97
CA LEU A 584 -1.65 -30.36 33.88
C LEU A 584 -1.93 -28.85 33.78
N VAL A 585 -3.18 -28.44 34.00
CA VAL A 585 -3.56 -27.02 34.07
C VAL A 585 -2.86 -26.33 35.26
N GLU A 586 -2.79 -26.98 36.42
CA GLU A 586 -2.06 -26.47 37.59
C GLU A 586 -0.56 -26.35 37.34
N ALA A 587 0.06 -27.38 36.74
CA ALA A 587 1.48 -27.38 36.40
C ALA A 587 1.82 -26.28 35.38
N ALA A 588 0.84 -25.83 34.59
CA ALA A 588 0.97 -24.70 33.66
C ALA A 588 0.61 -23.34 34.29
N GLU A 589 0.46 -23.27 35.62
CA GLU A 589 0.00 -22.09 36.37
C GLU A 589 -1.40 -21.59 35.97
N GLY A 590 -2.18 -22.42 35.27
CA GLY A 590 -3.51 -22.07 34.78
C GLY A 590 -4.52 -21.83 35.90
N PHE A 591 -4.43 -22.58 37.01
CA PHE A 591 -5.33 -22.40 38.16
C PHE A 591 -5.30 -20.96 38.70
N LYS A 592 -4.11 -20.42 38.97
CA LYS A 592 -3.94 -19.05 39.47
C LYS A 592 -4.49 -18.03 38.48
N LYS A 593 -4.19 -18.22 37.19
CA LYS A 593 -4.68 -17.34 36.12
C LYS A 593 -6.20 -17.35 36.01
N ILE A 594 -6.85 -18.51 36.12
CA ILE A 594 -8.32 -18.61 36.15
C ILE A 594 -8.89 -17.98 37.42
N GLU A 595 -8.20 -18.08 38.55
CA GLU A 595 -8.60 -17.41 39.79
C GLU A 595 -8.53 -15.88 39.69
N ASP A 596 -7.49 -15.34 39.05
CA ASP A 596 -7.35 -13.90 38.82
C ASP A 596 -8.50 -13.36 37.94
N LEU A 597 -9.00 -14.17 37.00
CA LEU A 597 -10.14 -13.82 36.14
C LEU A 597 -11.48 -13.66 36.89
N LYS A 598 -11.57 -14.03 38.18
CA LYS A 598 -12.74 -13.71 39.02
C LYS A 598 -12.96 -12.20 39.17
N ARG A 599 -11.90 -11.41 39.00
CA ARG A 599 -11.91 -9.94 39.13
C ARG A 599 -11.88 -9.24 37.77
N HIS A 600 -12.13 -9.96 36.68
CA HIS A 600 -12.09 -9.40 35.34
C HIS A 600 -13.27 -8.43 35.12
N ASP A 601 -13.10 -7.43 34.26
CA ASP A 601 -14.14 -6.40 34.01
C ASP A 601 -15.36 -6.94 33.24
N SER A 602 -15.25 -8.14 32.67
CA SER A 602 -16.32 -8.79 31.90
C SER A 602 -17.05 -9.83 32.73
N ASN A 603 -18.32 -9.57 33.03
CA ASN A 603 -19.17 -10.49 33.81
C ASN A 603 -19.20 -11.91 33.24
N GLY A 604 -19.24 -12.07 31.91
CA GLY A 604 -19.26 -13.39 31.27
C GLY A 604 -17.98 -14.21 31.49
N ILE A 605 -16.82 -13.54 31.57
CA ILE A 605 -15.54 -14.20 31.88
C ILE A 605 -15.49 -14.58 33.36
N CYS A 606 -15.91 -13.67 34.25
CA CYS A 606 -15.96 -13.91 35.69
C CYS A 606 -16.84 -15.11 36.04
N GLU A 607 -18.09 -15.13 35.57
CA GLU A 607 -19.04 -16.22 35.81
C GLU A 607 -18.48 -17.56 35.34
N LYS A 608 -17.84 -17.56 34.16
CA LYS A 608 -17.25 -18.77 33.59
C LYS A 608 -16.04 -19.25 34.39
N ALA A 609 -15.17 -18.34 34.82
CA ALA A 609 -14.00 -18.67 35.65
C ALA A 609 -14.42 -19.24 37.01
N VAL A 610 -15.41 -18.62 37.67
CA VAL A 610 -15.99 -19.11 38.93
C VAL A 610 -16.56 -20.52 38.74
N LYS A 611 -17.37 -20.73 37.70
CA LYS A 611 -17.96 -22.04 37.41
C LYS A 611 -16.91 -23.13 37.17
N ILE A 612 -15.85 -22.84 36.42
CA ILE A 612 -14.76 -23.80 36.17
C ILE A 612 -14.08 -24.19 37.49
N LEU A 613 -13.74 -23.21 38.32
CA LEU A 613 -13.11 -23.47 39.62
C LEU A 613 -14.04 -24.23 40.56
N GLU A 614 -15.33 -23.91 40.53
CA GLU A 614 -16.30 -24.59 41.37
C GLU A 614 -16.47 -26.06 40.98
N ILE A 615 -16.53 -26.36 39.68
CA ILE A 615 -16.77 -27.74 39.24
C ILE A 615 -15.51 -28.60 39.44
N TYR A 616 -14.34 -28.09 39.07
CA TYR A 616 -13.13 -28.92 38.97
C TYR A 616 -12.18 -28.80 40.18
N TRP A 617 -12.36 -27.79 41.04
CA TRP A 617 -11.47 -27.52 42.18
C TRP A 617 -12.17 -27.34 43.55
N SER A 618 -13.52 -27.38 43.64
CA SER A 618 -14.22 -27.26 44.94
C SER A 618 -14.13 -28.49 45.83
N CYS A 619 -14.07 -29.68 45.25
CA CYS A 619 -13.96 -30.91 46.04
C CYS A 619 -12.48 -31.14 46.37
N GLY A 620 -12.12 -30.84 47.62
CA GLY A 620 -10.77 -30.96 48.17
C GLY A 620 -10.17 -32.35 48.04
N VAL A 621 -9.59 -32.63 46.89
CA VAL A 621 -8.57 -33.66 46.69
C VAL A 621 -7.45 -33.04 45.85
N ILE A 622 -6.93 -31.90 46.29
CA ILE A 622 -5.59 -31.47 45.90
C ILE A 622 -4.94 -31.15 47.23
N GLY A 623 -4.05 -32.04 47.63
CA GLY A 623 -3.25 -31.84 48.82
C GLY A 623 -2.67 -30.44 48.75
N ARG A 624 -3.09 -29.59 49.69
CA ARG A 624 -2.29 -28.46 50.13
C ARG A 624 -0.99 -29.05 50.68
N GLY A 625 -0.08 -29.34 49.76
CA GLY A 625 1.29 -29.72 50.05
C GLY A 625 1.97 -28.50 50.68
N ARG A 626 2.51 -28.74 51.87
CA ARG A 626 3.34 -27.84 52.66
C ARG A 626 4.50 -27.26 51.86
#